data_AF-A0A529HFS4-F1
#
_entry.id   AF-A0A529HFS4-F1
#
_cell.length_a   1.000
_cell.length_b   1.000
_cell.length_c   1.000
_cell.angle_alpha   90.00
_cell.angle_beta   90.00
_cell.angle_gamma   90.00
#
_symmetry.space_group_name_H-M   'P 1'
#
loop_
_entity.id
_entity.type
_entity.pdbx_description
1 polymer ?
#
loop_
_entity_poly.entity_id
_entity_poly.type
_entity_poly.pdbx_seq_one_letter_code
_entity_poly.pdbx_strand_id
1 'polypeptide(L)'
;GNAVLMKLDKFRHFQMPADRQPFADKRPLVVWRGDLNNPIRTRFLDAVRHLPICDVGTPKKDAKAEYQKPYLTIDEQRRYRYIVSLEGNDVATNLKWIMSSNSLCLMPPPTYETWFTESEVRAGVHYVQ
;
A
#
# COMPACT_ATOMS: atom_id res chain seq x y z
N GLY A 1 -28.00 16.21 -28.14
CA GLY A 1 -26.60 15.80 -28.29
C GLY A 1 -25.83 16.34 -27.12
N ASN A 2 -25.16 15.47 -26.35
CA ASN A 2 -24.19 15.86 -25.33
C ASN A 2 -23.05 14.84 -25.40
N ALA A 3 -22.01 15.19 -26.15
CA ALA A 3 -20.76 14.47 -26.15
C ALA A 3 -19.89 15.06 -25.03
N VAL A 4 -19.76 14.34 -23.91
CA VAL A 4 -18.73 14.66 -22.92
C VAL A 4 -17.45 13.98 -23.40
N LEU A 5 -16.55 14.77 -23.99
CA LEU A 5 -15.25 14.32 -24.46
C LEU A 5 -14.33 14.08 -23.24
N MET A 6 -14.45 12.92 -22.62
CA MET A 6 -13.51 12.50 -21.56
C MET A 6 -12.16 12.17 -22.18
N LYS A 7 -11.21 13.12 -22.12
CA LYS A 7 -9.76 12.83 -22.21
C LYS A 7 -9.32 12.08 -20.94
N LEU A 8 -9.81 10.86 -20.77
CA LEU A 8 -9.26 9.93 -19.79
C LEU A 8 -8.13 9.16 -20.45
N ASP A 9 -6.95 9.35 -19.88
CA ASP A 9 -5.75 8.55 -20.09
C ASP A 9 -6.02 7.12 -19.54
N LYS A 10 -6.82 6.35 -20.29
CA LYS A 10 -7.42 5.08 -19.89
C LYS A 10 -6.42 3.95 -19.66
N PHE A 11 -5.16 4.10 -20.04
CA PHE A 11 -4.21 2.98 -20.02
C PHE A 11 -3.54 2.76 -18.66
N ARG A 12 -3.37 3.82 -17.86
CA ARG A 12 -2.71 3.74 -16.54
C ARG A 12 -3.63 3.32 -15.37
N HIS A 13 -4.94 3.26 -15.60
CA HIS A 13 -5.91 2.94 -14.54
C HIS A 13 -6.47 1.52 -14.59
N PHE A 14 -6.32 0.79 -15.71
CA PHE A 14 -7.05 -0.48 -15.92
C PHE A 14 -6.18 -1.67 -16.33
N GLN A 15 -4.87 -1.51 -16.55
CA GLN A 15 -3.96 -2.64 -16.74
C GLN A 15 -3.12 -2.87 -15.49
N MET A 16 -3.56 -3.81 -14.67
CA MET A 16 -2.72 -4.38 -13.61
C MET A 16 -2.57 -5.87 -13.91
N PRO A 17 -1.54 -6.28 -14.66
CA PRO A 17 -1.31 -7.68 -14.94
C PRO A 17 -1.20 -8.43 -13.61
N ALA A 18 -1.91 -9.56 -13.52
CA ALA A 18 -1.94 -10.39 -12.34
C ALA A 18 -0.51 -10.79 -11.96
N ASP A 19 -0.17 -10.62 -10.68
CA ASP A 19 1.10 -11.12 -10.16
C ASP A 19 1.18 -12.63 -10.38
N ARG A 20 2.26 -13.07 -11.03
CA ARG A 20 2.50 -14.47 -11.37
C ARG A 20 2.98 -15.28 -10.16
N GLN A 21 3.38 -14.62 -9.08
CA GLN A 21 3.84 -15.28 -7.87
C GLN A 21 2.64 -15.69 -6.98
N PRO A 22 2.49 -16.99 -6.66
CA PRO A 22 1.50 -17.45 -5.69
C PRO A 22 1.72 -16.84 -4.30
N PHE A 23 0.65 -16.54 -3.58
CA PHE A 23 0.71 -15.99 -2.21
C PHE A 23 1.57 -16.84 -1.26
N ALA A 24 1.47 -18.17 -1.36
CA ALA A 24 2.23 -19.12 -0.55
C ALA A 24 3.75 -18.98 -0.76
N ASP A 25 4.19 -18.57 -1.96
CA ASP A 25 5.61 -18.44 -2.31
C ASP A 25 6.18 -17.07 -1.96
N LYS A 26 5.35 -16.13 -1.51
CA LYS A 26 5.78 -14.81 -1.04
C LYS A 26 6.35 -14.90 0.38
N ARG A 27 7.23 -13.96 0.72
CA ARG A 27 7.83 -13.84 2.06
C ARG A 27 6.74 -13.63 3.10
N PRO A 28 6.68 -14.42 4.18
CA PRO A 28 5.64 -14.34 5.21
C PRO A 28 5.88 -13.16 6.18
N LEU A 29 6.16 -11.98 5.64
CA LEU A 29 6.50 -10.76 6.36
C LEU A 29 5.61 -9.61 5.92
N VAL A 30 5.48 -8.63 6.81
CA VAL A 30 4.82 -7.34 6.56
C VAL A 30 5.82 -6.37 5.98
N VAL A 31 5.48 -5.67 4.91
CA VAL A 31 6.31 -4.61 4.32
C VAL A 31 5.59 -3.28 4.28
N TRP A 32 6.36 -2.21 4.53
CA TRP A 32 5.95 -0.83 4.30
C TRP A 32 7.16 0.04 3.95
N ARG A 33 7.02 0.87 2.92
CA ARG A 33 7.98 1.94 2.58
C ARG A 33 7.22 3.22 2.34
N GLY A 34 7.52 4.27 3.09
CA GLY A 34 6.87 5.57 2.90
C GLY A 34 7.53 6.71 3.64
N ASP A 35 7.03 7.92 3.35
CA ASP A 35 7.49 9.15 3.99
C ASP A 35 6.76 9.38 5.32
N LEU A 36 7.44 9.99 6.29
CA LEU A 36 6.91 10.32 7.61
C LEU A 36 6.22 11.69 7.64
N ASN A 37 5.36 11.93 6.65
CA ASN A 37 4.64 13.19 6.47
C ASN A 37 3.33 13.30 7.30
N ASN A 38 2.95 12.24 8.03
CA ASN A 38 1.73 12.18 8.82
C ASN A 38 2.03 11.47 10.17
N PRO A 39 1.56 11.98 11.32
CA PRO A 39 1.71 11.35 12.63
C PRO A 39 1.31 9.86 12.70
N ILE A 40 0.31 9.44 11.92
CA ILE A 40 -0.15 8.04 11.88
C ILE A 40 0.98 7.11 11.42
N ARG A 41 1.81 7.54 10.46
CA ARG A 41 2.92 6.73 9.93
C ARG A 41 4.05 6.59 10.95
N THR A 42 4.34 7.64 11.71
CA THR A 42 5.28 7.57 12.83
C THR A 42 4.78 6.63 13.91
N ARG A 43 3.51 6.76 14.33
CA ARG A 43 2.89 5.87 15.31
C ARG A 43 2.89 4.41 14.85
N PHE A 44 2.63 4.16 13.57
CA PHE A 44 2.72 2.82 13.00
C PHE A 44 4.13 2.26 13.13
N LEU A 45 5.16 3.01 12.72
CA LEU A 45 6.54 2.55 12.86
C LEU A 45 6.92 2.29 14.31
N ASP A 46 6.56 3.17 15.25
CA ASP A 46 6.85 2.97 16.67
C ASP A 46 6.23 1.67 17.21
N ALA A 47 5.02 1.34 16.77
CA ALA A 47 4.30 0.14 17.19
C ALA A 47 4.89 -1.15 16.61
N VAL A 48 5.40 -1.14 15.38
CA VAL A 48 5.69 -2.40 14.66
C VAL A 48 7.14 -2.60 14.22
N ARG A 49 7.99 -1.56 14.20
CA ARG A 49 9.37 -1.65 13.64
C ARG A 49 10.28 -2.66 14.32
N HIS A 50 9.98 -3.00 15.57
CA HIS A 50 10.76 -3.93 16.38
C HIS A 50 10.25 -5.38 16.24
N LEU A 51 9.12 -5.59 15.59
CA LEU A 51 8.56 -6.92 15.39
C LEU A 51 9.36 -7.67 14.31
N PRO A 52 9.76 -8.93 14.55
CA PRO A 52 10.58 -9.70 13.60
C PRO A 52 9.83 -10.01 12.30
N ILE A 53 8.50 -9.91 12.31
CA ILE A 53 7.64 -10.10 11.15
C ILE A 53 7.48 -8.84 10.28
N CYS A 54 8.03 -7.70 10.71
CA CYS A 54 7.82 -6.40 10.06
C CYS A 54 9.12 -5.86 9.45
N ASP A 55 9.13 -5.75 8.13
CA ASP A 55 10.13 -5.01 7.37
C ASP A 55 9.55 -3.65 6.94
N VAL A 56 9.52 -2.71 7.88
CA VAL A 56 8.86 -1.41 7.71
C VAL A 56 9.84 -0.25 7.96
N GLY A 57 9.70 0.84 7.21
CA GLY A 57 10.50 2.05 7.42
C GLY A 57 10.44 3.04 6.26
N THR A 58 11.30 4.05 6.33
CA THR A 58 11.37 5.13 5.34
C THR A 58 12.71 5.15 4.59
N PRO A 59 12.73 5.37 3.26
CA PRO A 59 13.96 5.52 2.49
C PRO A 59 14.60 6.92 2.61
N LYS A 60 13.97 7.83 3.36
CA LYS A 60 14.42 9.20 3.57
C LYS A 60 15.69 9.25 4.41
N LYS A 61 16.75 9.84 3.84
CA LYS A 61 18.08 9.96 4.48
C LYS A 61 18.08 10.92 5.68
N ASP A 62 17.14 11.85 5.72
CA ASP A 62 16.93 12.85 6.76
C ASP A 62 16.05 12.35 7.93
N ALA A 63 15.46 11.16 7.81
CA ALA A 63 14.71 10.55 8.91
C ALA A 63 15.65 10.06 10.03
N LYS A 64 15.10 9.84 11.24
CA LYS A 64 15.85 9.19 12.32
C LYS A 64 16.38 7.82 11.86
N ALA A 65 17.63 7.51 12.19
CA ALA A 65 18.30 6.26 11.80
C ALA A 65 17.48 5.00 12.11
N GLU A 66 16.72 5.06 13.21
CA GLU A 66 15.89 3.98 13.71
C GLU A 66 14.64 3.67 12.85
N TYR A 67 14.25 4.60 11.98
CA TYR A 67 13.16 4.47 11.01
C TYR A 67 13.68 4.23 9.58
N GLN A 68 14.98 4.41 9.34
CA GLN A 68 15.55 4.30 8.01
C GLN A 68 15.57 2.85 7.52
N LYS A 69 15.12 2.65 6.28
CA LYS A 69 15.19 1.39 5.56
C LYS A 69 15.58 1.65 4.11
N PRO A 70 16.23 0.70 3.42
CA PRO A 70 16.49 0.84 2.00
C PRO A 70 15.18 0.98 1.22
N TYR A 71 15.23 1.77 0.15
CA TYR A 71 14.13 1.86 -0.80
C TYR A 71 13.79 0.48 -1.37
N LEU A 72 12.50 0.22 -1.60
CA LEU A 72 12.02 -0.96 -2.32
C LEU A 72 11.11 -0.51 -3.46
N THR A 73 11.37 -1.04 -4.65
CA THR A 73 10.49 -0.94 -5.82
C THR A 73 9.16 -1.65 -5.55
N ILE A 74 8.15 -1.37 -6.38
CA ILE A 74 6.86 -2.07 -6.32
C ILE A 74 7.07 -3.59 -6.45
N ASP A 75 7.86 -4.03 -7.42
CA ASP A 75 8.10 -5.46 -7.65
C ASP A 75 8.79 -6.16 -6.46
N GLU A 76 9.64 -5.46 -5.73
CA GLU A 76 10.26 -5.99 -4.51
C GLU A 76 9.27 -6.08 -3.34
N GLN A 77 8.40 -5.07 -3.20
CA GLN A 77 7.34 -5.04 -2.19
C GLN A 77 6.28 -6.12 -2.44
N ARG A 78 5.96 -6.42 -3.71
CA ARG A 78 5.04 -7.51 -4.07
C ARG A 78 5.54 -8.90 -3.68
N ARG A 79 6.83 -9.08 -3.40
CA ARG A 79 7.37 -10.37 -2.91
C ARG A 79 7.02 -10.66 -1.46
N TYR A 80 6.32 -9.76 -0.76
CA TYR A 80 5.85 -9.95 0.61
C TYR A 80 4.38 -10.35 0.62
N ARG A 81 3.99 -11.21 1.57
CA ARG A 81 2.59 -11.62 1.73
C ARG A 81 1.70 -10.49 2.20
N TYR A 82 2.23 -9.59 3.03
CA TYR A 82 1.44 -8.54 3.66
C TYR A 82 2.05 -7.19 3.33
N ILE A 83 1.25 -6.30 2.72
CA ILE A 83 1.68 -4.97 2.32
C ILE A 83 0.80 -3.95 3.00
N VAL A 84 1.41 -3.03 3.75
CA VAL A 84 0.67 -2.02 4.47
C VAL A 84 0.36 -0.84 3.55
N SER A 85 -0.89 -0.40 3.56
CA SER A 85 -1.34 0.83 2.91
C SER A 85 -1.75 1.83 3.98
N LEU A 86 -0.93 2.87 4.17
CA LEU A 86 -1.24 3.99 5.08
C LEU A 86 -1.51 5.24 4.26
N GLU A 87 -2.70 5.80 4.46
CA GLU A 87 -3.10 7.08 3.87
C GLU A 87 -2.08 8.18 4.22
N GLY A 88 -1.84 9.06 3.25
CA GLY A 88 -0.97 10.22 3.39
C GLY A 88 -1.81 11.49 3.56
N ASN A 89 -1.53 12.49 2.72
CA ASN A 89 -2.36 13.70 2.56
C ASN A 89 -3.43 13.55 1.46
N ASP A 90 -3.45 12.42 0.75
CA ASP A 90 -4.37 12.07 -0.33
C ASP A 90 -4.48 10.52 -0.37
N VAL A 91 -5.42 9.98 -1.16
CA VAL A 91 -5.66 8.53 -1.34
C VAL A 91 -4.35 7.80 -1.50
N ALA A 92 -4.21 6.68 -0.79
CA ALA A 92 -3.03 5.85 -0.84
C ALA A 92 -2.82 5.33 -2.28
N THR A 93 -1.95 5.99 -3.05
CA THR A 93 -1.64 5.68 -4.46
C THR A 93 -1.14 4.25 -4.65
N ASN A 94 -0.75 3.58 -3.57
CA ASN A 94 -0.35 2.18 -3.53
C ASN A 94 -1.49 1.17 -3.47
N LEU A 95 -2.69 1.55 -3.04
CA LEU A 95 -3.81 0.63 -2.85
C LEU A 95 -4.08 -0.21 -4.12
N LYS A 96 -4.15 0.46 -5.27
CA LYS A 96 -4.46 -0.18 -6.56
C LYS A 96 -3.49 -1.33 -6.87
N TRP A 97 -2.18 -1.09 -6.73
CA TRP A 97 -1.21 -2.10 -7.12
C TRP A 97 -1.07 -3.22 -6.09
N ILE A 98 -1.32 -2.93 -4.81
CA ILE A 98 -1.38 -3.96 -3.77
C ILE A 98 -2.51 -4.94 -4.08
N MET A 99 -3.69 -4.43 -4.46
CA MET A 99 -4.84 -5.28 -4.85
C MET A 99 -4.53 -6.18 -6.06
N SER A 100 -3.62 -5.76 -6.95
CA SER A 100 -3.18 -6.58 -8.09
C SER A 100 -2.03 -7.57 -7.79
N SER A 101 -1.46 -7.53 -6.57
CA SER A 101 -0.18 -8.17 -6.27
C SER A 101 -0.28 -9.58 -5.70
N ASN A 102 -1.48 -10.19 -5.63
CA ASN A 102 -1.70 -11.45 -4.92
C ASN A 102 -1.15 -11.43 -3.47
N SER A 103 -1.03 -10.24 -2.88
CA SER A 103 -0.59 -9.99 -1.51
C SER A 103 -1.77 -9.41 -0.74
N LEU A 104 -1.79 -9.63 0.56
CA LEU A 104 -2.84 -9.10 1.42
C LEU A 104 -2.55 -7.63 1.76
N CYS A 105 -3.50 -6.76 1.43
CA CYS A 105 -3.48 -5.37 1.85
C CYS A 105 -3.83 -5.26 3.33
N LEU A 106 -2.96 -4.65 4.13
CA LEU A 106 -3.23 -4.27 5.51
C LEU A 106 -3.42 -2.76 5.56
N MET A 107 -4.59 -2.28 5.98
CA MET A 107 -4.85 -0.84 6.07
C MET A 107 -5.77 -0.53 7.26
N PRO A 108 -5.58 0.61 7.94
CA PRO A 108 -6.60 1.13 8.84
C PRO A 108 -7.89 1.41 8.04
N PRO A 109 -9.06 1.50 8.71
CA PRO A 109 -10.31 1.87 8.05
C PRO A 109 -10.09 3.12 7.20
N PRO A 110 -10.47 3.12 5.90
CA PRO A 110 -10.23 4.25 5.03
C PRO A 110 -10.93 5.50 5.59
N THR A 111 -10.18 6.60 5.73
CA THR A 111 -10.72 7.86 6.31
C THR A 111 -11.08 8.90 5.26
N TYR A 112 -10.64 8.74 4.02
CA TYR A 112 -10.96 9.62 2.89
C TYR A 112 -11.80 8.88 1.83
N GLU A 113 -12.92 9.48 1.43
CA GLU A 113 -13.74 8.99 0.32
C GLU A 113 -13.23 9.58 -1.01
N THR A 114 -12.87 8.73 -1.96
CA THR A 114 -12.79 9.12 -3.37
C THR A 114 -13.66 8.24 -4.27
N TRP A 115 -13.88 8.70 -5.51
CA TRP A 115 -14.72 8.14 -6.57
C TRP A 115 -14.52 6.64 -6.92
N PHE A 116 -13.66 5.90 -6.22
CA PHE A 116 -13.32 4.50 -6.47
C PHE A 116 -14.03 3.51 -5.53
N THR A 117 -15.21 3.89 -5.02
CA THR A 117 -16.09 2.99 -4.24
C THR A 117 -15.33 2.26 -3.12
N GLU A 118 -14.52 3.00 -2.36
CA GLU A 118 -13.85 2.50 -1.15
C GLU A 118 -14.86 2.00 -0.10
N SER A 119 -16.14 2.42 -0.21
CA SER A 119 -17.29 1.91 0.54
C SER A 119 -17.73 0.47 0.18
N GLU A 120 -17.28 -0.08 -0.95
CA GLU A 120 -17.51 -1.49 -1.31
C GLU A 120 -16.37 -2.41 -0.87
N VAL A 121 -15.27 -1.84 -0.35
CA VAL A 121 -14.16 -2.62 0.19
C VAL A 121 -14.54 -3.13 1.58
N ARG A 122 -14.97 -4.41 1.65
CA ARG A 122 -15.39 -5.05 2.90
C ARG A 122 -14.20 -5.62 3.66
N ALA A 123 -14.07 -5.21 4.93
CA ALA A 123 -13.16 -5.85 5.88
C ALA A 123 -13.48 -7.35 5.99
N GLY A 124 -12.44 -8.19 6.00
CA GLY A 124 -12.56 -9.65 6.01
C GLY A 124 -12.83 -10.30 4.64
N VAL A 125 -13.05 -9.50 3.58
CA VAL A 125 -13.20 -10.00 2.19
C VAL A 125 -12.08 -9.46 1.31
N HIS A 126 -11.79 -8.16 1.41
CA HIS A 126 -10.81 -7.47 0.55
C HIS A 126 -9.54 -7.02 1.31
N TYR A 127 -9.61 -6.86 2.63
CA TYR A 127 -8.49 -6.54 3.51
C TYR A 127 -8.73 -7.05 4.94
N VAL A 128 -7.68 -7.13 5.75
CA VAL A 128 -7.76 -7.47 7.18
C VAL A 128 -7.45 -6.21 8.01
N GLN A 129 -8.25 -5.98 9.05
CA GLN A 129 -8.14 -4.85 9.99
C GLN A 129 -7.16 -5.15 11.14
#